data_AF-Q0P080-F1
#
_entry.id   AF-Q0P080-F1
#
_cell.length_a   1.000
_cell.length_b   1.000
_cell.length_c   1.000
_cell.angle_alpha   90.00
_cell.angle_beta   90.00
_cell.angle_gamma   90.00
#
_symmetry.space_group_name_H-M   'P 1'
#
loop_
_entity.id
_entity.type
_entity.pdbx_description
1 polymer ?
#
loop_
_entity_poly.entity_id
_entity_poly.type
_entity_poly.pdbx_seq_one_letter_code
_entity_poly.pdbx_strand_id
1 'polypeptide(L)' 'KVVKGNLYPRSYYRCTTPKCNVRKYVEKASDDSGSFVT' A
#
# COMPACT_ATOMS: atom_id res chain seq x y z
N LYS A 1 -10.28 -3.81 -1.05
CA LYS A 1 -10.82 -4.21 -2.38
C LYS A 1 -9.67 -4.89 -3.13
N VAL A 2 -9.67 -6.22 -3.21
CA VAL A 2 -8.69 -6.97 -4.00
C VAL A 2 -8.97 -6.62 -5.46
N VAL A 3 -8.04 -5.93 -6.12
CA VAL A 3 -8.16 -5.61 -7.53
C VAL A 3 -7.80 -6.89 -8.28
N LYS A 4 -8.70 -7.33 -9.17
CA LYS A 4 -8.60 -8.55 -9.98
C LYS A 4 -7.19 -8.64 -10.61
N GLY A 5 -6.31 -9.48 -10.07
CA GLY A 5 -4.93 -9.67 -10.56
C GLY A 5 -3.82 -9.64 -9.50
N ASN A 6 -4.05 -9.09 -8.29
CA ASN A 6 -3.01 -9.06 -7.25
C ASN A 6 -3.48 -9.81 -5.98
N LEU A 7 -2.74 -10.85 -5.57
CA LEU A 7 -3.00 -11.63 -4.36
C LEU A 7 -2.85 -10.81 -3.08
N TYR A 8 -2.13 -9.69 -3.17
CA TYR A 8 -1.87 -8.85 -2.02
C TYR A 8 -2.79 -7.62 -1.99
N PRO A 9 -3.42 -7.34 -0.83
CA PRO A 9 -4.25 -6.16 -0.67
C PRO A 9 -3.37 -4.89 -0.68
N ARG A 10 -3.82 -3.87 -1.42
CA ARG A 10 -3.26 -2.51 -1.34
C ARG A 10 -3.69 -1.86 -0.03
N SER A 11 -2.72 -1.45 0.79
CA SER A 11 -2.94 -0.73 2.06
C SER A 11 -2.75 0.77 1.86
N TYR A 12 -3.71 1.57 2.32
CA TYR A 12 -3.64 3.03 2.23
C TYR A 12 -3.33 3.61 3.60
N TYR A 13 -2.29 4.42 3.69
CA TYR A 13 -1.91 5.12 4.91
C TYR A 13 -2.13 6.61 4.72
N ARG A 14 -2.81 7.20 5.71
CA ARG A 14 -2.94 8.65 5.86
C ARG A 14 -1.97 9.10 6.94
N CYS A 15 -1.30 10.22 6.69
CA CYS A 15 -0.53 10.91 7.71
C CYS A 15 -1.39 11.23 8.94
N THR A 16 -0.92 10.85 10.13
CA THR A 16 -1.64 11.08 11.40
C THR A 16 -1.36 12.45 11.99
N THR A 17 -0.35 13.15 11.49
CA THR A 17 0.05 14.49 11.94
C THR A 17 -1.04 15.53 11.62
N PRO A 18 -1.40 16.42 12.56
CA PRO A 18 -2.33 17.51 12.28
C PRO A 18 -1.80 18.40 11.14
N LYS A 19 -2.70 18.82 10.23
CA LYS A 19 -2.40 19.60 9.00
C LYS A 19 -1.57 18.86 7.94
N CYS A 20 -1.35 17.55 8.06
CA CYS A 20 -0.65 16.77 7.05
C CYS A 20 -1.64 16.15 6.05
N ASN A 21 -1.54 16.56 4.78
CA ASN A 21 -2.38 16.05 3.68
C ASN A 21 -1.74 14.89 2.91
N VAL A 22 -0.64 14.34 3.42
CA VAL A 22 0.11 13.27 2.75
C VAL A 22 -0.66 11.96 2.83
N ARG A 23 -0.74 11.28 1.69
CA ARG A 23 -1.33 9.95 1.53
C ARG A 23 -0.31 9.09 0.82
N LYS A 24 -0.07 7.88 1.33
CA LYS A 24 0.75 6.88 0.65
C LYS A 24 -0.04 5.59 0.50
N TYR A 25 0.20 4.88 -0.58
CA TYR A 25 -0.27 3.51 -0.75
C TYR A 25 0.93 2.59 -0.65
N VAL A 26 0.71 1.40 -0.10
CA VAL A 26 1.71 0.33 -0.06
C VAL A 26 1.10 -0.87 -0.75
N GLU A 27 1.82 -1.38 -1.74
CA GLU A 27 1.52 -2.64 -2.40
C GLU A 27 2.61 -3.64 -2.02
N LYS A 28 2.23 -4.88 -1.69
CA LYS A 28 3.20 -5.96 -1.62
C LYS A 28 3.47 -6.45 -3.04
N ALA A 29 4.74 -6.70 -3.36
CA ALA A 29 5.14 -7.30 -4.62
C ALA A 29 4.45 -8.66 -4.79
N SER A 30 3.91 -8.89 -5.98
CA SER A 30 3.20 -10.14 -6.32
C SER A 30 4.12 -11.34 -6.48
N ASP A 31 5.42 -11.09 -6.70
CA ASP A 31 6.38 -12.07 -7.22
C ASP A 31 7.41 -12.55 -6.20
N ASP A 32 7.54 -11.86 -5.06
CA ASP A 32 8.57 -12.20 -4.10
C ASP A 32 8.08 -11.90 -2.68
N SER A 33 8.08 -12.94 -1.86
CA SER A 33 7.56 -13.00 -0.50
C SER A 33 8.38 -12.16 0.51
N GLY A 34 8.70 -10.90 0.18
CA GLY A 34 9.49 -10.03 1.04
C GLY A 34 9.68 -8.58 0.58
N SER A 35 9.39 -8.24 -0.67
CA SER A 35 9.68 -6.90 -1.20
C SER A 35 8.46 -5.96 -1.12
N PHE A 36 8.61 -4.89 -0.34
CA PHE A 36 7.66 -3.78 -0.28
C PHE A 36 8.05 -2.76 -1.35
N VAL A 37 7.13 -2.44 -2.27
CA VAL A 37 7.34 -1.36 -3.25
C VAL A 37 6.70 -0.09 -2.66
N THR A 38 7.54 0.88 -2.31
CA THR A 38 7.17 2.16 -1.67
C THR A 38 6.63 3.20 -2.65
#